data_AF-U2SWN5-F1
#
_entry.id   AF-U2SWN5-F1
#
_cell.length_a   1.000
_cell.length_b   1.000
_cell.length_c   1.000
_cell.angle_alpha   90.00
_cell.angle_beta   90.00
_cell.angle_gamma   90.00
#
_symmetry.space_group_name_H-M   'P 1'
#
loop_
_entity.id
_entity.type
_entity.pdbx_description
1 polymer ?
#
loop_
_entity_poly.entity_id
_entity_poly.type
_entity_poly.pdbx_seq_one_letter_code
_entity_poly.pdbx_strand_id
1 'polypeptide(L)'
;LTRRAHGAGAAWYLAAGLDEQGMRAVLSAVFTAAGVAIREPDTALEIVTRTDGATDYTFVLNHGREARTAPRIPGGTDLLTGVDAGAGLPLDAFGVAVVAHPANRPANTERPA
;
A
#
# COMPACT_ATOMS: atom_id res chain seq x y z
N LEU A 1 -14.00 -17.61 14.23
CA LEU A 1 -13.90 -16.98 12.89
C LEU A 1 -14.99 -17.59 12.02
N THR A 2 -15.84 -16.78 11.40
CA THR A 2 -16.84 -17.25 10.42
C THR A 2 -16.79 -16.41 9.15
N ARG A 3 -17.18 -17.01 8.02
CA ARG A 3 -17.29 -16.34 6.72
C ARG A 3 -18.67 -16.65 6.14
N ARG A 4 -19.39 -15.61 5.70
CA ARG A 4 -20.69 -15.74 5.02
C ARG A 4 -20.59 -15.14 3.62
N ALA A 5 -20.84 -15.94 2.58
CA ALA A 5 -21.02 -15.44 1.23
C ALA A 5 -22.38 -14.71 1.10
N HIS A 6 -22.42 -13.59 0.38
CA HIS A 6 -23.65 -12.84 0.11
C HIS A 6 -23.51 -12.03 -1.19
N GLY A 7 -24.40 -12.27 -2.14
CA GLY A 7 -24.28 -11.71 -3.50
C GLY A 7 -22.95 -12.11 -4.13
N ALA A 8 -22.26 -11.15 -4.74
CA ALA A 8 -20.92 -11.34 -5.32
C ALA A 8 -19.77 -11.24 -4.30
N GLY A 9 -20.06 -11.10 -3.00
CA GLY A 9 -19.06 -10.85 -1.96
C GLY A 9 -19.13 -11.81 -0.77
N ALA A 10 -18.37 -11.51 0.27
CA ALA A 10 -18.41 -12.23 1.54
C ALA A 10 -18.14 -11.30 2.73
N ALA A 11 -18.77 -11.59 3.86
CA ALA A 11 -18.50 -10.98 5.15
C ALA A 11 -17.74 -11.95 6.05
N TRP A 12 -16.79 -11.43 6.84
CA TRP A 12 -15.99 -12.18 7.79
C TRP A 12 -16.23 -11.65 9.20
N TYR A 13 -16.40 -12.55 10.17
CA TYR A 13 -16.64 -12.21 11.57
C TYR A 13 -15.62 -12.88 12.49
N LEU A 14 -14.98 -12.06 13.32
CA LEU A 14 -13.97 -12.46 14.31
C LEU A 14 -14.56 -12.22 15.70
N ALA A 15 -14.85 -13.31 16.43
CA ALA A 15 -15.44 -13.24 17.76
C ALA A 15 -14.43 -12.95 18.89
N ALA A 16 -13.14 -12.95 18.56
CA ALA A 16 -12.04 -12.77 19.51
C ALA A 16 -10.94 -11.92 18.86
N GLY A 17 -10.18 -11.22 19.70
CA GLY A 17 -8.91 -10.61 19.29
C GLY A 17 -7.91 -11.71 18.94
N LEU A 18 -7.33 -11.64 17.75
CA LEU A 18 -6.28 -12.56 17.32
C LEU A 18 -4.91 -11.93 17.63
N ASP A 19 -3.91 -12.79 17.80
CA ASP A 19 -2.52 -12.36 17.80
C ASP A 19 -2.09 -11.90 16.38
N GLU A 20 -0.85 -11.43 16.26
CA GLU A 20 -0.31 -10.92 15.00
C GLU A 20 -0.36 -11.97 13.87
N GLN A 21 -0.02 -13.22 14.17
CA GLN A 21 0.00 -14.30 13.18
C GLN A 21 -1.42 -14.65 12.71
N GLY A 22 -2.37 -14.74 13.66
CA GLY A 22 -3.77 -14.99 13.35
C GLY A 22 -4.39 -13.86 12.55
N MET A 23 -4.09 -12.60 12.88
CA MET A 23 -4.58 -11.45 12.12
C MET A 23 -3.98 -11.40 10.72
N ARG A 24 -2.68 -11.66 10.56
CA ARG A 24 -2.01 -11.75 9.25
C ARG A 24 -2.67 -12.82 8.37
N ALA A 25 -2.91 -14.01 8.92
CA ALA A 25 -3.57 -15.09 8.18
C ALA A 25 -4.98 -14.71 7.69
N VAL A 26 -5.78 -14.07 8.55
CA VAL A 26 -7.14 -13.63 8.19
C VAL A 26 -7.11 -12.53 7.12
N LEU A 27 -6.31 -11.48 7.31
CA LEU A 27 -6.22 -10.38 6.35
C LEU A 27 -5.69 -10.84 5.00
N SER A 28 -4.69 -11.72 4.98
CA SER A 28 -4.20 -12.31 3.73
C SER A 28 -5.29 -13.09 2.99
N ALA A 29 -6.11 -13.86 3.71
CA ALA A 29 -7.24 -14.57 3.11
C ALA A 29 -8.32 -13.60 2.57
N VAL A 30 -8.59 -12.50 3.27
CA VAL A 30 -9.54 -11.47 2.85
C VAL A 30 -9.06 -10.76 1.58
N PHE A 31 -7.80 -10.30 1.54
CA PHE A 31 -7.22 -9.64 0.37
C PHE A 31 -7.16 -10.57 -0.84
N THR A 32 -6.76 -11.83 -0.64
CA THR A 32 -6.76 -12.85 -1.69
C THR A 32 -8.16 -13.05 -2.26
N ALA A 33 -9.18 -13.19 -1.39
CA ALA A 33 -10.56 -13.35 -1.82
C ALA A 33 -11.13 -12.11 -2.56
N ALA A 34 -10.59 -10.93 -2.28
CA ALA A 34 -10.94 -9.68 -2.95
C ALA A 34 -10.13 -9.41 -4.24
N GLY A 35 -9.17 -10.28 -4.58
CA GLY A 35 -8.26 -10.06 -5.72
C GLY A 35 -7.29 -8.89 -5.50
N VAL A 36 -7.07 -8.48 -4.25
CA VAL A 36 -6.13 -7.41 -3.91
C VAL A 36 -4.73 -8.02 -3.81
N ALA A 37 -3.80 -7.49 -4.60
CA ALA A 37 -2.41 -7.93 -4.56
C ALA A 37 -1.79 -7.58 -3.20
N ILE A 38 -1.25 -8.60 -2.53
CA ILE A 38 -0.51 -8.44 -1.28
C ILE A 38 0.98 -8.39 -1.65
N ARG A 39 1.68 -7.39 -1.13
CA ARG A 39 3.15 -7.36 -1.13
C ARG A 39 3.61 -7.70 0.27
N GLU A 40 4.74 -8.38 0.40
CA GLU A 40 5.29 -8.57 1.73
C GLU A 40 5.67 -7.21 2.32
N PRO A 41 5.18 -6.89 3.53
CA PRO A 41 5.41 -5.58 4.11
C PRO A 41 6.83 -5.51 4.69
N ASP A 42 7.55 -4.43 4.37
CA ASP A 42 8.63 -3.97 5.23
C ASP A 42 7.96 -3.17 6.36
N THR A 43 7.95 -3.72 7.58
CA THR A 43 7.25 -3.12 8.73
C THR A 43 7.86 -1.80 9.19
N ALA A 44 9.09 -1.49 8.78
CA ALA A 44 9.70 -0.19 9.02
C ALA A 44 9.31 0.85 7.96
N LEU A 45 8.83 0.43 6.78
CA LEU A 45 8.56 1.31 5.66
C LEU A 45 7.05 1.42 5.40
N GLU A 46 6.46 2.52 5.84
CA GLU A 46 5.08 2.85 5.50
C GLU A 46 5.02 3.51 4.13
N ILE A 47 4.12 3.02 3.27
CA ILE A 47 3.89 3.56 1.93
C ILE A 47 2.40 3.82 1.76
N VAL A 48 2.04 5.08 1.52
CA VAL A 48 0.66 5.52 1.32
C VAL A 48 0.58 6.39 0.09
N THR A 49 -0.38 6.10 -0.80
CA THR A 49 -0.64 6.93 -1.98
C THR A 49 -1.96 7.67 -1.82
N ARG A 50 -1.92 8.98 -2.03
CA ARG A 50 -3.11 9.84 -2.17
C ARG A 50 -3.19 10.31 -3.61
N THR A 51 -4.39 10.45 -4.15
CA THR A 51 -4.59 10.90 -5.52
C THR A 51 -5.51 12.11 -5.57
N ASP A 52 -5.23 13.06 -6.46
CA ASP A 52 -6.18 14.10 -6.86
C ASP A 52 -6.93 13.74 -8.15
N GLY A 53 -6.66 12.55 -8.72
CA GLY A 53 -7.25 12.05 -9.96
C GLY A 53 -6.41 12.29 -11.22
N ALA A 54 -5.40 13.17 -11.17
CA ALA A 54 -4.41 13.37 -12.24
C ALA A 54 -2.99 12.99 -11.77
N THR A 55 -2.68 13.30 -10.52
CA THR A 55 -1.40 13.05 -9.88
C THR A 55 -1.61 12.17 -8.65
N ASP A 56 -0.76 11.16 -8.54
CA ASP A 56 -0.60 10.37 -7.34
C ASP A 56 0.58 10.92 -6.53
N TYR A 57 0.36 11.04 -5.22
CA TYR A 57 1.33 11.45 -4.22
C TYR A 57 1.61 10.27 -3.31
N THR A 58 2.75 9.62 -3.54
CA THR A 58 3.19 8.48 -2.75
C THR A 58 4.13 8.94 -1.64
N PHE A 59 3.64 8.85 -0.42
CA PHE A 59 4.38 9.10 0.80
C PHE A 59 5.11 7.82 1.19
N VAL A 60 6.42 7.93 1.41
CA VAL A 60 7.25 6.84 1.91
C VAL A 60 7.91 7.29 3.20
N LEU A 61 7.54 6.66 4.31
CA LEU A 61 8.02 6.99 5.65
C LEU A 61 8.82 5.81 6.20
N ASN A 62 10.10 6.04 6.49
CA ASN A 62 10.90 5.09 7.24
C ASN A 62 10.68 5.31 8.73
N HIS A 63 9.92 4.46 9.41
CA HIS A 63 9.77 4.48 10.87
C HIS A 63 10.94 3.81 11.60
N GLY A 64 11.87 3.20 10.84
CA GLY A 64 13.04 2.50 11.35
C GLY A 64 14.22 3.41 11.70
N ARG A 65 15.13 2.84 12.48
CA ARG A 65 16.43 3.46 12.85
C ARG A 65 17.55 3.18 11.86
N GLU A 66 17.29 2.37 10.85
CA GLU A 66 18.24 1.97 9.83
C GLU A 66 17.85 2.61 8.51
N ALA A 67 18.83 2.85 7.63
CA ALA A 67 18.55 3.31 6.28
C ALA A 67 17.73 2.26 5.50
N ARG A 68 16.81 2.74 4.67
CA ARG A 68 15.94 1.93 3.80
C ARG A 68 15.91 2.54 2.41
N THR A 69 15.55 1.74 1.42
CA THR A 69 15.35 2.24 0.05
C THR A 69 13.87 2.26 -0.25
N ALA A 70 13.34 3.44 -0.59
CA ALA A 70 11.98 3.59 -1.07
C ALA A 70 11.75 2.76 -2.35
N PRO A 71 10.52 2.27 -2.60
CA PRO A 71 10.21 1.58 -3.83
C PRO A 71 10.53 2.42 -5.06
N ARG A 72 10.77 1.75 -6.18
CA ARG A 72 10.93 2.41 -7.48
C ARG A 72 9.59 2.99 -7.92
N ILE A 73 9.60 4.28 -8.27
CA ILE A 73 8.41 4.99 -8.77
C ILE A 73 8.81 5.68 -10.08
N PRO A 74 8.74 4.98 -11.22
CA PRO A 74 9.08 5.54 -12.53
C PRO A 74 8.24 6.77 -12.87
N GLY A 75 8.88 7.83 -13.38
CA GLY A 75 8.22 9.11 -13.66
C GLY A 75 7.81 9.88 -12.40
N GLY A 76 8.32 9.46 -11.23
CA GLY A 76 8.10 10.13 -9.97
C GLY A 76 9.22 11.09 -9.61
N THR A 77 8.86 12.21 -9.00
CA THR A 77 9.80 13.18 -8.44
C THR A 77 9.51 13.35 -6.96
N ASP A 78 10.54 13.24 -6.12
CA ASP A 78 10.41 13.60 -4.70
C ASP A 78 10.25 15.11 -4.55
N LEU A 79 9.15 15.53 -3.97
CA LEU A 79 8.81 16.93 -3.76
C LEU A 79 9.67 17.58 -2.66
N LEU A 80 10.32 16.79 -1.81
CA LEU A 80 11.17 17.33 -0.74
C LEU A 80 12.57 17.72 -1.26
N THR A 81 13.11 16.96 -2.21
CA THR A 81 14.49 17.12 -2.70
C THR A 81 14.58 17.49 -4.18
N GLY A 82 13.52 17.26 -4.96
CA GLY A 82 13.51 17.39 -6.42
C GLY A 82 14.16 16.22 -7.17
N VAL A 83 14.58 15.16 -6.47
CA VAL A 83 15.29 14.01 -7.06
C VAL A 83 14.31 13.06 -7.76
N ASP A 84 14.74 12.46 -8.87
CA ASP A 84 14.01 11.41 -9.57
C ASP A 84 13.90 10.12 -8.73
N ALA A 85 12.69 9.60 -8.58
CA ALA A 85 12.38 8.41 -7.79
C ALA A 85 12.33 7.11 -8.62
N GLY A 86 12.67 7.17 -9.91
CA GLY A 86 12.51 6.05 -10.84
C GLY A 86 13.34 4.83 -10.49
N ALA A 87 14.51 5.04 -9.87
CA ALA A 87 15.37 3.97 -9.37
C ALA A 87 15.11 3.58 -7.91
N GLY A 88 14.20 4.28 -7.23
CA GLY A 88 14.05 4.26 -5.77
C GLY A 88 14.93 5.32 -5.10
N LEU A 89 14.55 5.73 -3.89
CA LEU A 89 15.24 6.78 -3.14
C LEU A 89 15.82 6.21 -1.84
N PRO A 90 17.10 6.48 -1.51
CA PRO A 90 17.62 6.16 -0.19
C PRO A 90 16.94 7.06 0.86
N LEU A 91 16.47 6.44 1.93
CA LEU A 91 15.95 7.11 3.11
C LEU A 91 16.87 6.77 4.29
N ASP A 92 17.39 7.79 4.94
CA ASP A 92 18.09 7.62 6.20
C ASP A 92 17.13 7.11 7.30
N ALA A 93 17.66 6.84 8.48
CA ALA A 93 16.86 6.59 9.68
C ALA A 93 15.83 7.72 9.86
N PHE A 94 14.55 7.36 10.02
CA PHE A 94 13.43 8.32 10.11
C PHE A 94 13.22 9.21 8.86
N GLY A 95 13.86 8.86 7.74
CA GLY A 95 13.75 9.58 6.48
C GLY A 95 12.37 9.47 5.84
N VAL A 96 12.03 10.48 5.05
CA VAL A 96 10.74 10.59 4.36
C VAL A 96 10.97 11.03 2.92
N ALA A 97 10.16 10.50 2.00
CA ALA A 97 10.01 11.02 0.64
C ALA A 97 8.53 11.27 0.33
N VAL A 98 8.25 12.27 -0.49
CA VAL A 98 6.91 12.56 -1.02
C VAL A 98 6.99 12.59 -2.53
N VAL A 99 6.67 11.46 -3.17
CA VAL A 99 6.87 11.30 -4.61
C VAL A 99 5.60 11.63 -5.36
N ALA A 100 5.62 12.69 -6.16
CA ALA A 100 4.57 12.99 -7.12
C ALA A 100 4.84 12.24 -8.42
N HIS A 101 3.85 11.52 -8.93
CA HIS A 101 3.92 10.82 -10.21
C HIS A 101 2.54 10.82 -10.90
N PRO A 102 2.46 10.63 -12.23
CA PRO A 102 1.19 10.51 -12.91
C PRO A 102 0.30 9.44 -12.27
N ALA A 103 -0.99 9.73 -12.13
CA ALA A 103 -1.92 8.80 -11.53
C ALA A 103 -2.04 7.52 -12.37
N ASN A 104 -1.80 6.36 -11.76
CA ASN A 104 -1.97 5.09 -12.46
C ASN A 104 -3.44 4.67 -12.36
N ARG A 105 -4.29 5.23 -13.23
CA ARG A 105 -5.70 4.85 -13.29
C ARG A 105 -5.82 3.48 -13.98
N PRO A 106 -6.17 2.38 -13.30
CA PRO A 106 -6.66 1.21 -14.03
C PRO A 106 -7.92 1.63 -14.80
N ALA A 107 -8.08 1.16 -16.04
CA ALA A 107 -9.31 1.39 -16.79
C ALA A 107 -10.50 1.00 -15.91
N ASN A 108 -11.34 1.97 -15.55
CA ASN A 108 -12.47 1.76 -14.66
C ASN A 108 -13.48 0.88 -15.41
N THR A 109 -13.44 -0.43 -15.21
CA THR A 109 -14.57 -1.28 -15.56
C THR A 109 -15.64 -0.98 -14.52
N GLU A 110 -16.52 -0.02 -14.83
CA GLU A 110 -17.74 0.19 -14.07
C GLU A 110 -18.43 -1.17 -13.90
N ARG A 111 -18.49 -1.63 -12.65
CA ARG A 111 -19.22 -2.84 -12.31
C ARG A 111 -20.70 -2.43 -12.26
N PRO A 112 -21.56 -2.94 -13.16
CA PRO A 112 -22.96 -2.54 -13.17
C PRO A 112 -23.63 -2.92 -11.85
N ALA A 113 -24.61 -2.08 -11.47
CA ALA A 113 -25.42 -2.20 -10.27
C ALA A 113 -26.21 -3.50 -10.21
#